data_AF-A0A7J8FMB4-F1
#
_entry.id   AF-A0A7J8FMB4-F1
#
_cell.length_a   1.000
_cell.length_b   1.000
_cell.length_c   1.000
_cell.angle_alpha   90.00
_cell.angle_beta   90.00
_cell.angle_gamma   90.00
#
_symmetry.space_group_name_H-M   'P 1'
#
loop_
_entity.id
_entity.type
_entity.pdbx_description
1 polymer ?
#
loop_
_entity_poly.entity_id
_entity_poly.type
_entity_poly.pdbx_seq_one_letter_code
_entity_poly.pdbx_strand_id
1 'polypeptide(L)'
;MSKQFLQSKNEGDKYKFFMKATQLEQMKEDYSYIMETKERTKEQISQGEERLIELKRQCLEKEERFQIIAGLSTMKTNLEHLKHEMAWAVVNEIEKQLNAIRDNIKIGEDRAARLDRKMEEQQVRLHEAEKKYKDIQDKLEKISEETNARAPECMALKEDVIAKKRAYNEAEVLYNRSLNEYRALKKDDEQLYKRIEELKRSADQSLEPERLERQKKISWLKEKVKTLEDQENTVSQEIEQFQQAIDKDKEEYTRIKREESDVRNALNYNQKQLKELKDSKTDRLKRFGPYVPALLEAIDDAYRRGQFTYKPVGPLGACIHLRDPDLALAIESCLKGLLQAYCCHNHADERVLQALMRKFYLPGASRPQIIVSEFRNDMYDVRHRAAYHPEFPTVLTALEIDNAVVANSLIDMRGIETVLLIKSNAVARAVMQSEKPPKNCREAFTADGDQVFVGRYYSSEYTRPKFLSKDVDSEIRSVSSVALLYCFHCFLWVQFLSYYSISSYFSEEL
;
A
#
# COMPACT_ATOMS: atom_id res chain seq x y z
N MET A 1 -56.95 -107.60 77.33
CA MET A 1 -56.62 -106.56 78.32
C MET A 1 -57.46 -106.66 79.62
N SER A 2 -58.73 -107.10 79.62
CA SER A 2 -59.52 -107.11 80.88
C SER A 2 -59.13 -108.21 81.90
N LYS A 3 -58.55 -109.35 81.47
CA LYS A 3 -58.09 -110.41 82.39
C LYS A 3 -56.85 -110.04 83.23
N GLN A 4 -55.98 -109.16 82.73
CA GLN A 4 -54.76 -108.72 83.44
C GLN A 4 -55.01 -107.52 84.39
N PHE A 5 -56.06 -106.75 84.16
CA PHE A 5 -56.44 -105.61 85.01
C PHE A 5 -56.78 -106.04 86.44
N LEU A 6 -57.52 -107.16 86.59
CA LEU A 6 -58.00 -107.66 87.89
C LEU A 6 -56.96 -108.44 88.71
N GLN A 7 -55.83 -108.86 88.10
CA GLN A 7 -54.80 -109.66 88.77
C GLN A 7 -53.58 -108.87 89.25
N SER A 8 -53.47 -107.58 88.89
CA SER A 8 -52.33 -106.74 89.30
C SER A 8 -52.53 -106.18 90.73
N LYS A 9 -51.57 -106.42 91.63
CA LYS A 9 -51.54 -105.87 93.01
C LYS A 9 -50.78 -104.54 93.12
N ASN A 10 -50.25 -104.02 92.02
CA ASN A 10 -49.46 -102.80 91.96
C ASN A 10 -50.28 -101.64 91.38
N GLU A 11 -50.36 -100.52 92.09
CA GLU A 11 -51.19 -99.36 91.72
C GLU A 11 -50.78 -98.73 90.37
N GLY A 12 -49.48 -98.72 90.06
CA GLY A 12 -48.97 -98.21 88.79
C GLY A 12 -49.41 -99.01 87.56
N ASP A 13 -49.60 -100.32 87.70
CA ASP A 13 -50.02 -101.20 86.60
C ASP A 13 -51.53 -101.08 86.31
N LYS A 14 -52.35 -100.86 87.35
CA LYS A 14 -53.77 -100.54 87.18
C LYS A 14 -53.95 -99.22 86.43
N TYR A 15 -53.14 -98.20 86.74
CA TYR A 15 -53.15 -96.93 86.02
C TYR A 15 -52.80 -97.12 84.54
N LYS A 16 -51.72 -97.85 84.22
CA LYS A 16 -51.35 -98.14 82.83
C LYS A 16 -52.43 -98.91 82.07
N PHE A 17 -53.00 -99.96 82.67
CA PHE A 17 -54.06 -100.73 82.01
C PHE A 17 -55.35 -99.93 81.85
N PHE A 18 -55.72 -99.09 82.82
CA PHE A 18 -56.83 -98.15 82.69
C PHE A 18 -56.58 -97.19 81.53
N MET A 19 -55.41 -96.55 81.47
CA MET A 19 -55.03 -95.60 80.41
C MET A 19 -55.05 -96.24 79.01
N LYS A 20 -54.66 -97.51 78.87
CA LYS A 20 -54.77 -98.24 77.59
C LYS A 20 -56.19 -98.72 77.29
N ALA A 21 -56.95 -99.19 78.27
CA ALA A 21 -58.30 -99.72 78.07
C ALA A 21 -59.33 -98.62 77.79
N THR A 22 -59.16 -97.43 78.36
CA THR A 22 -59.97 -96.23 78.06
C THR A 22 -59.42 -95.41 76.88
N GLN A 23 -58.36 -95.90 76.21
CA GLN A 23 -57.70 -95.25 75.08
C GLN A 23 -57.12 -93.85 75.39
N LEU A 24 -57.05 -93.44 76.65
CA LEU A 24 -56.48 -92.15 77.07
C LEU A 24 -54.98 -92.04 76.76
N GLU A 25 -54.24 -93.15 76.80
CA GLU A 25 -52.83 -93.20 76.38
C GLU A 25 -52.69 -92.89 74.89
N GLN A 26 -53.54 -93.48 74.05
CA GLN A 26 -53.55 -93.26 72.61
C GLN A 26 -53.99 -91.83 72.26
N MET A 27 -55.00 -91.27 72.94
CA MET A 27 -55.37 -89.86 72.78
C MET A 27 -54.20 -88.91 73.15
N LYS A 28 -53.41 -89.23 74.18
CA LYS A 28 -52.25 -88.42 74.57
C LYS A 28 -51.15 -88.48 73.50
N GLU A 29 -50.87 -89.67 72.97
CA GLU A 29 -49.90 -89.86 71.89
C GLU A 29 -50.36 -89.15 70.61
N ASP A 30 -51.61 -89.32 70.20
CA ASP A 30 -52.20 -88.64 69.04
C ASP A 30 -52.17 -87.11 69.21
N TYR A 31 -52.51 -86.60 70.39
CA TYR A 31 -52.46 -85.15 70.66
C TYR A 31 -51.02 -84.63 70.62
N SER A 32 -50.05 -85.40 71.13
CA SER A 32 -48.63 -85.04 71.06
C SER A 32 -48.14 -85.03 69.61
N TYR A 33 -48.49 -86.05 68.83
CA TYR A 33 -48.17 -86.13 67.41
C TYR A 33 -48.82 -85.02 66.58
N ILE A 34 -50.10 -84.69 66.84
CA ILE A 34 -50.81 -83.59 66.17
C ILE A 34 -50.16 -82.25 66.52
N MET A 35 -49.79 -82.03 67.79
CA MET A 35 -49.14 -80.78 68.20
C MET A 35 -47.75 -80.65 67.58
N GLU A 36 -46.93 -81.70 67.56
CA GLU A 36 -45.63 -81.72 66.89
C GLU A 36 -45.78 -81.49 65.38
N THR A 37 -46.73 -82.18 64.75
CA THR A 37 -47.01 -82.03 63.31
C THR A 37 -47.51 -80.61 63.00
N LYS A 38 -48.34 -80.02 63.86
CA LYS A 38 -48.82 -78.65 63.72
C LYS A 38 -47.67 -77.64 63.81
N GLU A 39 -46.79 -77.77 64.79
CA GLU A 39 -45.64 -76.86 64.91
C GLU A 39 -44.68 -77.04 63.73
N ARG A 40 -44.37 -78.28 63.31
CA ARG A 40 -43.57 -78.52 62.10
C ARG A 40 -44.22 -77.94 60.84
N THR A 41 -45.54 -78.05 60.71
CA THR A 41 -46.27 -77.48 59.56
C THR A 41 -46.24 -75.96 59.59
N LYS A 42 -46.36 -75.33 60.76
CA LYS A 42 -46.20 -73.87 60.92
C LYS A 42 -44.79 -73.41 60.54
N GLU A 43 -43.76 -74.11 61.00
CA GLU A 43 -42.38 -73.81 60.62
C GLU A 43 -42.17 -73.93 59.11
N GLN A 44 -42.71 -74.97 58.47
CA GLN A 44 -42.66 -75.13 57.02
C GLN A 44 -43.40 -74.01 56.27
N ILE A 45 -44.56 -73.57 56.79
CA ILE A 45 -45.29 -72.42 56.23
C ILE A 45 -44.45 -71.16 56.35
N SER A 46 -43.89 -70.89 57.53
CA SER A 46 -43.05 -69.70 57.78
C SER A 46 -41.80 -69.68 56.88
N GLN A 47 -41.09 -70.80 56.76
CA GLN A 47 -39.97 -70.93 55.83
C GLN A 47 -40.40 -70.78 54.37
N GLY A 48 -41.59 -71.28 54.02
CA GLY A 48 -42.19 -71.11 52.69
C GLY A 48 -42.51 -69.65 52.37
N GLU A 49 -43.05 -68.91 53.34
CA GLU A 49 -43.35 -67.48 53.24
C GLU A 49 -42.07 -66.65 53.07
N GLU A 50 -41.04 -66.91 53.87
CA GLU A 50 -39.72 -66.26 53.73
C GLU A 50 -39.11 -66.53 52.35
N ARG A 51 -39.16 -67.80 51.90
CA ARG A 51 -38.66 -68.17 50.57
C ARG A 51 -39.46 -67.52 49.44
N LEU A 52 -40.77 -67.34 49.61
CA LEU A 52 -41.61 -66.65 48.63
C LEU A 52 -41.26 -65.17 48.53
N ILE A 53 -41.00 -64.50 49.67
CA ILE A 53 -40.55 -63.11 49.71
C ILE A 53 -39.22 -62.96 48.96
N GLU A 54 -38.26 -63.84 49.24
CA GLU A 54 -36.96 -63.83 48.56
C GLU A 54 -37.08 -64.09 47.05
N LEU A 55 -37.92 -65.05 46.63
CA LEU A 55 -38.19 -65.30 45.21
C LEU A 55 -38.83 -64.10 44.51
N LYS A 56 -39.77 -63.41 45.16
CA LYS A 56 -40.38 -62.18 44.62
C LYS A 56 -39.33 -61.08 44.41
N ARG A 57 -38.43 -60.89 45.39
CA ARG A 57 -37.31 -59.95 45.28
C ARG A 57 -36.41 -60.28 44.08
N GLN A 58 -36.03 -61.54 43.92
CA GLN A 58 -35.20 -61.98 42.79
C GLN A 58 -35.89 -61.81 41.44
N CYS A 59 -37.20 -62.04 41.35
CA CYS A 59 -37.96 -61.79 40.12
C CYS A 59 -37.95 -60.31 39.75
N LEU A 60 -38.17 -59.40 40.71
CA LEU A 60 -38.12 -57.96 40.48
C LEU A 60 -36.72 -57.51 40.00
N GLU A 61 -35.65 -57.96 40.65
CA GLU A 61 -34.28 -57.65 40.24
C GLU A 61 -33.96 -58.14 38.83
N LYS A 62 -34.45 -59.33 38.45
CA LYS A 62 -34.25 -59.86 37.09
C LYS A 62 -35.06 -59.09 36.05
N GLU A 63 -36.28 -58.67 36.38
CA GLU A 63 -37.13 -57.86 35.52
C GLU A 63 -36.49 -56.49 35.26
N GLU A 64 -35.99 -55.81 36.30
CA GLU A 64 -35.27 -54.54 36.15
C GLU A 64 -34.02 -54.69 35.27
N ARG A 65 -33.23 -55.75 35.50
CA ARG A 65 -32.05 -56.03 34.65
C ARG A 65 -32.44 -56.29 33.19
N PHE A 66 -33.54 -57.00 32.96
CA PHE A 66 -34.03 -57.24 31.60
C PHE A 66 -34.45 -55.94 30.91
N GLN A 67 -35.14 -55.04 31.61
CA GLN A 67 -35.53 -53.73 31.08
C GLN A 67 -34.31 -52.87 30.73
N ILE A 68 -33.27 -52.87 31.58
CA ILE A 68 -32.00 -52.18 31.30
C ILE A 68 -31.34 -52.75 30.03
N ILE A 69 -31.28 -54.08 29.90
CA ILE A 69 -30.70 -54.74 28.72
C ILE A 69 -31.53 -54.46 27.45
N ALA A 70 -32.85 -54.42 27.54
CA ALA A 70 -33.72 -54.02 26.44
C ALA A 70 -33.43 -52.57 26.00
N GLY A 71 -33.20 -51.66 26.96
CA GLY A 71 -32.78 -50.29 26.67
C GLY A 71 -31.40 -50.16 26.02
N LEU A 72 -30.47 -51.09 26.29
CA LEU A 72 -29.16 -51.10 25.62
C LEU A 72 -29.28 -51.35 24.11
N SER A 73 -30.27 -52.13 23.66
CA SER A 73 -30.48 -52.38 22.24
C SER A 73 -30.88 -51.11 21.48
N THR A 74 -31.75 -50.29 22.07
CA THR A 74 -32.19 -49.01 21.49
C THR A 74 -31.09 -47.96 21.54
N MET A 75 -30.30 -47.93 22.62
CA MET A 75 -29.11 -47.07 22.68
C MET A 75 -28.09 -47.44 21.60
N LYS A 76 -27.91 -48.73 21.32
CA LYS A 76 -27.00 -49.20 20.27
C LYS A 76 -27.48 -48.77 18.87
N THR A 77 -28.77 -48.91 18.56
CA THR A 77 -29.32 -48.45 17.27
C THR A 77 -29.20 -46.94 17.10
N ASN A 78 -29.44 -46.17 18.18
CA ASN A 78 -29.28 -44.71 18.15
C ASN A 78 -27.83 -44.31 17.92
N LEU A 79 -26.88 -45.02 18.53
CA LEU A 79 -25.45 -44.79 18.33
C LEU A 79 -25.02 -45.07 16.88
N GLU A 80 -25.55 -46.14 16.27
CA GLU A 80 -25.30 -46.43 14.85
C GLU A 80 -25.91 -45.35 13.94
N HIS A 81 -27.11 -44.86 14.24
CA HIS A 81 -27.73 -43.75 13.51
C HIS A 81 -26.89 -42.46 13.60
N LEU A 82 -26.48 -42.06 14.80
CA LEU A 82 -25.64 -40.89 15.04
C LEU A 82 -24.28 -40.99 14.33
N LYS A 83 -23.70 -42.19 14.23
CA LYS A 83 -22.48 -42.42 13.43
C LYS A 83 -22.70 -42.15 11.95
N HIS A 84 -23.83 -42.57 11.39
CA HIS A 84 -24.17 -42.26 10.00
C HIS A 84 -24.42 -40.77 9.79
N GLU A 85 -25.15 -40.11 10.70
CA GLU A 85 -25.37 -38.66 10.63
C GLU A 85 -24.05 -37.88 10.71
N MET A 86 -23.14 -38.29 11.60
CA MET A 86 -21.81 -37.68 11.70
C MET A 86 -21.02 -37.85 10.40
N ALA A 87 -21.06 -39.02 9.76
CA ALA A 87 -20.42 -39.24 8.47
C ALA A 87 -21.00 -38.32 7.39
N TRP A 88 -22.33 -38.17 7.32
CA TRP A 88 -22.99 -37.26 6.39
C TRP A 88 -22.71 -35.79 6.66
N ALA A 89 -22.60 -35.39 7.93
CA ALA A 89 -22.21 -34.03 8.30
C ALA A 89 -20.81 -33.68 7.79
N VAL A 90 -19.86 -34.62 7.90
CA VAL A 90 -18.50 -34.45 7.35
C VAL A 90 -18.54 -34.33 5.82
N VAL A 91 -19.30 -35.18 5.13
CA VAL A 91 -19.47 -35.09 3.66
C VAL A 91 -20.03 -33.73 3.25
N ASN A 92 -21.10 -33.26 3.90
CA ASN A 92 -21.71 -31.97 3.62
C ASN A 92 -20.73 -30.79 3.82
N GLU A 93 -19.92 -30.84 4.87
CA GLU A 93 -18.92 -29.80 5.12
C GLU A 93 -17.82 -29.81 4.04
N ILE A 94 -17.32 -30.99 3.66
CA ILE A 94 -16.35 -31.12 2.57
C ILE A 94 -16.95 -30.65 1.22
N GLU A 95 -18.21 -30.97 0.94
CA GLU A 95 -18.89 -30.55 -0.29
C GLU A 95 -19.07 -29.02 -0.34
N LYS A 96 -19.38 -28.37 0.77
CA LYS A 96 -19.44 -26.90 0.87
C LYS A 96 -18.07 -26.28 0.57
N GLN A 97 -17.01 -26.82 1.16
CA GLN A 97 -15.64 -26.36 0.92
C GLN A 97 -15.23 -26.56 -0.54
N LEU A 98 -15.55 -27.71 -1.14
CA LEU A 98 -15.29 -27.98 -2.56
C LEU A 98 -16.05 -27.03 -3.49
N ASN A 99 -17.32 -26.74 -3.21
CA ASN A 99 -18.11 -25.80 -4.02
C ASN A 99 -17.55 -24.37 -3.91
N ALA A 100 -17.14 -23.92 -2.72
CA ALA A 100 -16.48 -22.64 -2.56
C ALA A 100 -15.16 -22.56 -3.36
N ILE A 101 -14.37 -23.63 -3.36
CA ILE A 101 -13.13 -23.71 -4.18
C ILE A 101 -13.48 -23.66 -5.68
N ARG A 102 -14.49 -24.40 -6.14
CA ARG A 102 -14.93 -24.37 -7.55
C ARG A 102 -15.38 -22.98 -7.99
N ASP A 103 -16.13 -22.27 -7.15
CA ASP A 103 -16.58 -20.92 -7.46
C ASP A 103 -15.40 -19.94 -7.54
N ASN A 104 -14.42 -20.07 -6.64
CA ASN A 104 -13.18 -19.29 -6.71
C ASN A 104 -12.36 -19.58 -7.97
N ILE A 105 -12.28 -20.85 -8.40
CA ILE A 105 -11.62 -21.24 -9.66
C ILE A 105 -12.31 -20.58 -10.84
N LYS A 106 -13.65 -20.65 -10.93
CA LYS A 106 -14.42 -19.99 -12.00
C LYS A 106 -14.19 -18.48 -12.04
N ILE A 107 -14.19 -17.81 -10.88
CA ILE A 107 -13.89 -16.37 -10.79
C ILE A 107 -12.47 -16.09 -11.29
N GLY A 108 -11.51 -16.96 -10.97
CA GLY A 108 -10.13 -16.89 -11.46
C GLY A 108 -10.03 -17.04 -12.97
N GLU A 109 -10.70 -18.04 -13.54
CA GLU A 109 -10.76 -18.30 -14.99
C GLU A 109 -11.40 -17.11 -15.74
N ASP A 110 -12.51 -16.57 -15.24
CA ASP A 110 -13.15 -15.39 -15.80
C ASP A 110 -12.26 -14.13 -15.72
N ARG A 111 -11.45 -14.00 -14.66
CA ARG A 111 -10.46 -12.93 -14.55
C ARG A 111 -9.32 -13.11 -15.56
N ALA A 112 -8.80 -14.32 -15.71
CA ALA A 112 -7.77 -14.63 -16.69
C ALA A 112 -8.24 -14.31 -18.12
N ALA A 113 -9.42 -14.79 -18.51
CA ALA A 113 -10.00 -14.52 -19.82
C ALA A 113 -10.21 -13.02 -20.09
N ARG A 114 -10.57 -12.22 -19.08
CA ARG A 114 -10.64 -10.75 -19.21
C ARG A 114 -9.28 -10.09 -19.38
N LEU A 115 -8.24 -10.59 -18.72
CA LEU A 115 -6.88 -10.08 -18.85
C LEU A 115 -6.30 -10.43 -20.23
N ASP A 116 -6.55 -11.63 -20.73
CA ASP A 116 -6.09 -12.05 -22.06
C ASP A 116 -6.70 -11.18 -23.16
N ARG A 117 -8.02 -10.92 -23.12
CA ARG A 117 -8.66 -9.98 -24.07
C ARG A 117 -8.06 -8.58 -24.01
N LYS A 118 -7.79 -8.07 -22.80
CA LYS A 118 -7.14 -6.77 -22.64
C LYS A 118 -5.71 -6.78 -23.18
N MET A 119 -4.98 -7.88 -23.02
CA MET A 119 -3.63 -8.02 -23.56
C MET A 119 -3.66 -7.97 -25.08
N GLU A 120 -4.58 -8.71 -25.72
CA GLU A 120 -4.79 -8.67 -27.17
C GLU A 120 -5.15 -7.25 -27.66
N GLU A 121 -6.07 -6.56 -26.98
CA GLU A 121 -6.42 -5.18 -27.31
C GLU A 121 -5.22 -4.21 -27.22
N GLN A 122 -4.38 -4.35 -26.18
CA GLN A 122 -3.18 -3.53 -26.03
C GLN A 122 -2.12 -3.88 -27.08
N GLN A 123 -1.98 -5.16 -27.43
CA GLN A 123 -1.07 -5.63 -28.48
C GLN A 123 -1.42 -5.00 -29.84
N VAL A 124 -2.72 -4.95 -30.18
CA VAL A 124 -3.20 -4.30 -31.40
C VAL A 124 -2.89 -2.81 -31.40
N ARG A 125 -3.16 -2.11 -30.28
CA ARG A 125 -2.85 -0.67 -30.14
C ARG A 125 -1.35 -0.37 -30.25
N LEU A 126 -0.52 -1.23 -29.68
CA LEU A 126 0.93 -1.12 -29.77
C LEU A 126 1.38 -1.26 -31.22
N HIS A 127 0.86 -2.25 -31.95
CA HIS A 127 1.20 -2.43 -33.36
C HIS A 127 0.76 -1.24 -34.24
N GLU A 128 -0.42 -0.68 -33.99
CA GLU A 128 -0.89 0.53 -34.67
C GLU A 128 0.00 1.75 -34.37
N ALA A 129 0.45 1.89 -33.12
CA ALA A 129 1.35 2.97 -32.72
C ALA A 129 2.74 2.83 -33.34
N GLU A 130 3.30 1.61 -33.39
CA GLU A 130 4.56 1.31 -34.07
C GLU A 130 4.49 1.63 -35.57
N LYS A 131 3.38 1.30 -36.22
CA LYS A 131 3.16 1.63 -37.64
C LYS A 131 3.17 3.15 -37.86
N LYS A 132 2.43 3.90 -37.03
CA LYS A 132 2.40 5.37 -37.10
C LYS A 132 3.77 5.98 -36.83
N TYR A 133 4.51 5.44 -35.86
CA TYR A 133 5.86 5.88 -35.55
C TYR A 133 6.79 5.71 -36.77
N LYS A 134 6.73 4.54 -37.42
CA LYS A 134 7.51 4.26 -38.62
C LYS A 134 7.15 5.19 -39.78
N ASP A 135 5.85 5.41 -40.02
CA ASP A 135 5.39 6.35 -41.06
C ASP A 135 5.88 7.79 -40.81
N ILE A 136 5.96 8.21 -39.55
CA ILE A 136 6.48 9.54 -39.16
C ILE A 136 8.00 9.60 -39.33
N GLN A 137 8.72 8.55 -38.92
CA GLN A 137 10.16 8.45 -39.07
C GLN A 137 10.58 8.53 -40.55
N ASP A 138 9.90 7.79 -41.43
CA ASP A 138 10.17 7.79 -42.87
C ASP A 138 9.91 9.18 -43.48
N LYS A 139 8.88 9.90 -43.03
CA LYS A 139 8.61 11.29 -43.45
C LYS A 139 9.68 12.26 -42.97
N LEU A 140 10.14 12.11 -41.73
CA LEU A 140 11.20 12.95 -41.16
C LEU A 140 12.51 12.79 -41.92
N GLU A 141 12.87 11.54 -42.24
CA GLU A 141 14.08 11.21 -43.01
C GLU A 141 14.01 11.86 -44.40
N LYS A 142 12.88 11.74 -45.08
CA LYS A 142 12.65 12.40 -46.38
C LYS A 142 12.76 13.93 -46.31
N ILE A 143 12.17 14.58 -45.30
CA ILE A 143 12.27 16.04 -45.13
C ILE A 143 13.72 16.44 -44.83
N SER A 144 14.44 15.65 -44.04
CA SER A 144 15.85 15.90 -43.74
C SER A 144 16.72 15.81 -44.99
N GLU A 145 16.50 14.81 -45.85
CA GLU A 145 17.17 14.69 -47.14
C GLU A 145 16.89 15.88 -48.06
N GLU A 146 15.62 16.30 -48.18
CA GLU A 146 15.22 17.46 -48.99
C GLU A 146 15.84 18.77 -48.46
N THR A 147 15.90 18.94 -47.14
CA THR A 147 16.49 20.11 -46.47
C THR A 147 18.01 20.16 -46.71
N ASN A 148 18.70 19.03 -46.53
CA ASN A 148 20.13 18.92 -46.77
C ASN A 148 20.48 19.14 -48.24
N ALA A 149 19.63 18.70 -49.18
CA ALA A 149 19.82 18.93 -50.61
C ALA A 149 19.70 20.41 -50.99
N ARG A 150 18.85 21.19 -50.31
CA ARG A 150 18.63 22.64 -50.55
C ARG A 150 19.57 23.56 -49.78
N ALA A 151 20.22 23.07 -48.71
CA ALA A 151 21.17 23.84 -47.91
C ALA A 151 22.27 24.58 -48.73
N PRO A 152 22.94 23.98 -49.74
CA PRO A 152 23.95 24.69 -50.53
C PRO A 152 23.35 25.83 -51.37
N GLU A 153 22.12 25.67 -51.86
CA GLU A 153 21.43 26.67 -52.66
C GLU A 153 21.03 27.89 -51.80
N CYS A 154 20.54 27.65 -50.58
CA CYS A 154 20.29 28.70 -49.58
C CYS A 154 21.59 29.44 -49.18
N MET A 155 22.69 28.72 -48.98
CA MET A 155 23.98 29.36 -48.66
C MET A 155 24.47 30.24 -49.82
N ALA A 156 24.38 29.76 -51.06
CA ALA A 156 24.76 30.52 -52.25
C ALA A 156 23.92 31.78 -52.42
N LEU A 157 22.60 31.70 -52.22
CA LEU A 157 21.71 32.88 -52.27
C LEU A 157 22.08 33.90 -51.17
N LYS A 158 22.39 33.42 -49.97
CA LYS A 158 22.78 34.28 -48.85
C LYS A 158 24.08 35.03 -49.12
N GLU A 159 25.06 34.37 -49.73
CA GLU A 159 26.29 35.00 -50.19
C GLU A 159 26.04 36.03 -51.30
N ASP A 160 25.18 35.74 -52.29
CA ASP A 160 24.81 36.70 -53.35
C ASP A 160 24.14 37.95 -52.77
N VAL A 161 23.22 37.79 -51.81
CA VAL A 161 22.58 38.93 -51.11
C VAL A 161 23.61 39.78 -50.38
N ILE A 162 24.56 39.16 -49.67
CA ILE A 162 25.64 39.88 -48.98
C ILE A 162 26.51 40.65 -49.99
N ALA A 163 26.88 40.01 -51.11
CA ALA A 163 27.68 40.63 -52.16
C ALA A 163 26.96 41.84 -52.77
N LYS A 164 25.67 41.69 -53.12
CA LYS A 164 24.86 42.80 -53.67
C LYS A 164 24.66 43.93 -52.67
N LYS A 165 24.48 43.62 -51.39
CA LYS A 165 24.37 44.65 -50.34
C LYS A 165 25.67 45.45 -50.17
N ARG A 166 26.84 44.80 -50.28
CA ARG A 166 28.13 45.50 -50.29
C ARG A 166 28.28 46.39 -51.52
N ALA A 167 27.99 45.87 -52.71
CA ALA A 167 28.05 46.64 -53.95
C ALA A 167 27.10 47.85 -53.94
N TYR A 168 25.90 47.68 -53.38
CA TYR A 168 24.94 48.77 -53.17
C TYR A 168 25.52 49.85 -52.25
N ASN A 169 26.06 49.49 -51.09
CA ASN A 169 26.65 50.44 -50.15
C ASN A 169 27.85 51.20 -50.78
N GLU A 170 28.69 50.53 -51.55
CA GLU A 170 29.80 51.16 -52.28
C GLU A 170 29.31 52.15 -53.34
N ALA A 171 28.30 51.76 -54.12
CA ALA A 171 27.66 52.63 -55.10
C ALA A 171 26.97 53.84 -54.44
N GLU A 172 26.36 53.65 -53.27
CA GLU A 172 25.73 54.72 -52.49
C GLU A 172 26.77 55.75 -51.99
N VAL A 173 27.93 55.29 -51.52
CA VAL A 173 29.03 56.19 -51.13
C VAL A 173 29.52 57.01 -52.32
N LEU A 174 29.71 56.39 -53.48
CA LEU A 174 30.10 57.07 -54.72
C LEU A 174 29.03 58.08 -55.15
N TYR A 175 27.76 57.67 -55.14
CA TYR A 175 26.64 58.55 -55.46
C TYR A 175 26.59 59.76 -54.53
N ASN A 176 26.75 59.57 -53.23
CA ASN A 176 26.76 60.66 -52.25
C ASN A 176 27.94 61.61 -52.47
N ARG A 177 29.11 61.09 -52.86
CA ARG A 177 30.26 61.91 -53.24
C ARG A 177 29.97 62.75 -54.48
N SER A 178 29.46 62.14 -55.55
CA SER A 178 29.06 62.85 -56.77
C SER A 178 27.93 63.85 -56.51
N LEU A 179 27.00 63.54 -55.60
CA LEU A 179 25.93 64.45 -55.19
C LEU A 179 26.48 65.68 -54.45
N ASN A 180 27.50 65.49 -53.60
CA ASN A 180 28.17 66.58 -52.91
C ASN A 180 28.99 67.44 -53.89
N GLU A 181 29.68 66.83 -54.84
CA GLU A 181 30.37 67.54 -55.94
C GLU A 181 29.37 68.32 -56.80
N TYR A 182 28.23 67.71 -57.15
CA TYR A 182 27.14 68.39 -57.84
C TYR A 182 26.58 69.56 -57.03
N ARG A 183 26.43 69.43 -55.70
CA ARG A 183 25.99 70.54 -54.83
C ARG A 183 27.01 71.66 -54.78
N ALA A 184 28.31 71.35 -54.81
CA ALA A 184 29.38 72.34 -54.90
C ALA A 184 29.33 73.06 -56.25
N LEU A 185 29.30 72.30 -57.36
CA LEU A 185 29.13 72.84 -58.71
C LEU A 185 27.86 73.64 -58.87
N LYS A 186 26.76 73.27 -58.20
CA LYS A 186 25.51 74.03 -58.19
C LYS A 186 25.65 75.34 -57.42
N LYS A 187 26.43 75.38 -56.33
CA LYS A 187 26.74 76.64 -55.65
C LYS A 187 27.61 77.54 -56.52
N ASP A 188 28.56 76.96 -57.26
CA ASP A 188 29.38 77.68 -58.23
C ASP A 188 28.51 78.19 -59.38
N ASP A 189 27.59 77.35 -59.89
CA ASP A 189 26.56 77.73 -60.85
C ASP A 189 25.69 78.86 -60.31
N GLU A 190 25.24 78.82 -59.05
CA GLU A 190 24.49 79.91 -58.41
C GLU A 190 25.31 81.20 -58.30
N GLN A 191 26.63 81.11 -58.04
CA GLN A 191 27.53 82.27 -58.03
C GLN A 191 27.77 82.84 -59.44
N LEU A 192 27.94 81.96 -60.43
CA LEU A 192 28.02 82.31 -61.84
C LEU A 192 26.68 82.86 -62.35
N TYR A 193 25.55 82.34 -61.87
CA TYR A 193 24.21 82.86 -62.15
C TYR A 193 24.03 84.24 -61.56
N LYS A 194 24.50 84.52 -60.34
CA LYS A 194 24.51 85.88 -59.79
C LYS A 194 25.37 86.82 -60.64
N ARG A 195 26.51 86.33 -61.14
CA ARG A 195 27.40 87.06 -62.05
C ARG A 195 26.76 87.27 -63.43
N ILE A 196 25.99 86.30 -63.91
CA ILE A 196 25.21 86.34 -65.14
C ILE A 196 23.94 87.20 -64.94
N GLU A 197 23.34 87.28 -63.76
CA GLU A 197 22.22 88.18 -63.42
C GLU A 197 22.66 89.64 -63.36
N GLU A 198 23.89 89.90 -62.89
CA GLU A 198 24.53 91.21 -63.06
C GLU A 198 24.67 91.57 -64.55
N LEU A 199 24.98 90.59 -65.42
CA LEU A 199 25.09 90.77 -66.87
C LEU A 199 23.73 90.79 -67.59
N LYS A 200 22.73 90.03 -67.11
CA LYS A 200 21.37 89.93 -67.65
C LYS A 200 20.47 91.08 -67.19
N ARG A 201 20.90 91.89 -66.21
CA ARG A 201 20.31 93.23 -65.97
C ARG A 201 20.60 94.23 -67.11
N SER A 202 21.28 93.80 -68.19
CA SER A 202 21.40 94.52 -69.47
C SER A 202 20.73 93.84 -70.67
N ALA A 203 19.99 92.74 -70.50
CA ALA A 203 19.24 92.14 -71.59
C ALA A 203 18.03 91.36 -71.06
N ASP A 204 16.88 91.91 -71.39
CA ASP A 204 15.56 91.51 -70.96
C ASP A 204 15.11 90.15 -71.57
N GLN A 205 14.21 89.50 -70.83
CA GLN A 205 13.15 88.57 -71.27
C GLN A 205 13.35 87.04 -71.38
N SER A 206 12.34 86.41 -70.76
CA SER A 206 11.71 85.11 -71.04
C SER A 206 12.33 83.88 -70.39
N LEU A 207 11.51 83.11 -69.64
CA LEU A 207 11.23 81.69 -69.91
C LEU A 207 10.31 81.09 -68.82
N GLU A 208 9.05 80.83 -69.20
CA GLU A 208 8.03 80.07 -68.45
C GLU A 208 8.15 78.51 -68.42
N PRO A 209 9.06 77.78 -69.12
CA PRO A 209 9.10 76.32 -69.07
C PRO A 209 9.82 75.73 -67.84
N GLU A 210 10.63 76.50 -67.10
CA GLU A 210 11.41 76.01 -65.94
C GLU A 210 10.52 75.70 -64.71
N ARG A 211 9.36 76.37 -64.60
CA ARG A 211 8.37 76.09 -63.53
C ARG A 211 7.72 74.72 -63.69
N LEU A 212 7.47 74.27 -64.93
CA LEU A 212 6.78 73.01 -65.19
C LEU A 212 7.68 71.80 -64.91
N GLU A 213 8.99 71.90 -65.19
CA GLU A 213 9.98 70.86 -64.87
C GLU A 213 10.23 70.74 -63.35
N ARG A 214 10.29 71.86 -62.63
CA ARG A 214 10.36 71.85 -61.16
C ARG A 214 9.13 71.19 -60.54
N GLN A 215 7.94 71.48 -61.07
CA GLN A 215 6.69 70.89 -60.58
C GLN A 215 6.65 69.36 -60.76
N LYS A 216 7.10 68.85 -61.91
CA LYS A 216 7.22 67.41 -62.18
C LYS A 216 8.23 66.70 -61.27
N LYS A 217 9.33 67.38 -60.93
CA LYS A 217 10.36 66.84 -60.04
C LYS A 217 9.88 66.76 -58.60
N ILE A 218 9.09 67.75 -58.16
CA ILE A 218 8.45 67.75 -56.84
C ILE A 218 7.40 66.64 -56.72
N SER A 219 6.57 66.43 -57.74
CA SER A 219 5.57 65.34 -57.71
C SER A 219 6.24 63.97 -57.66
N TRP A 220 7.30 63.75 -58.45
CA TRP A 220 8.07 62.50 -58.43
C TRP A 220 8.74 62.23 -57.07
N LEU A 221 9.34 63.26 -56.46
CA LEU A 221 9.95 63.12 -55.13
C LEU A 221 8.90 62.83 -54.05
N LYS A 222 7.71 63.44 -54.12
CA LYS A 222 6.61 63.16 -53.18
C LYS A 222 6.12 61.72 -53.28
N GLU A 223 6.00 61.20 -54.50
CA GLU A 223 5.63 59.80 -54.72
C GLU A 223 6.68 58.85 -54.16
N LYS A 224 7.97 59.19 -54.34
CA LYS A 224 9.09 58.41 -53.80
C LYS A 224 9.15 58.42 -52.26
N VAL A 225 8.86 59.57 -51.64
CA VAL A 225 8.73 59.66 -50.17
C VAL A 225 7.58 58.79 -49.67
N LYS A 226 6.41 58.87 -50.31
CA LYS A 226 5.26 58.05 -49.95
C LYS A 226 5.57 56.55 -50.03
N THR A 227 6.24 56.11 -51.11
CA THR A 227 6.64 54.68 -51.23
C THR A 227 7.60 54.24 -50.14
N LEU A 228 8.47 55.13 -49.66
CA LEU A 228 9.40 54.82 -48.57
C LEU A 228 8.69 54.80 -47.21
N GLU A 229 7.73 55.71 -46.98
CA GLU A 229 6.89 55.70 -45.77
C GLU A 229 6.04 54.42 -45.69
N ASP A 230 5.46 53.98 -46.81
CA ASP A 230 4.72 52.71 -46.88
C ASP A 230 5.65 51.52 -46.55
N GLN A 231 6.89 51.52 -47.05
CA GLN A 231 7.89 50.50 -46.71
C GLN A 231 8.30 50.52 -45.23
N GLU A 232 8.52 51.71 -44.65
CA GLU A 232 8.84 51.87 -43.22
C GLU A 232 7.72 51.34 -42.31
N ASN A 233 6.47 51.63 -42.66
CA ASN A 233 5.30 51.11 -41.94
C ASN A 233 5.22 49.59 -42.01
N THR A 234 5.51 49.01 -43.18
CA THR A 234 5.49 47.54 -43.37
C THR A 234 6.56 46.87 -42.50
N VAL A 235 7.79 47.41 -42.53
CA VAL A 235 8.91 46.90 -41.71
C VAL A 235 8.64 47.08 -40.22
N SER A 236 8.00 48.18 -39.80
CA SER A 236 7.64 48.39 -38.39
C SER A 236 6.63 47.35 -37.90
N GLN A 237 5.64 46.99 -38.73
CA GLN A 237 4.69 45.92 -38.42
C GLN A 237 5.38 44.55 -38.32
N GLU A 238 6.34 44.25 -39.21
CA GLU A 238 7.15 43.03 -39.13
C GLU A 238 7.97 42.98 -37.84
N ILE A 239 8.59 44.10 -37.43
CA ILE A 239 9.34 44.20 -36.17
C ILE A 239 8.44 43.91 -34.96
N GLU A 240 7.23 44.46 -34.92
CA GLU A 240 6.28 44.19 -33.84
C GLU A 240 5.87 42.71 -33.78
N GLN A 241 5.67 42.06 -34.94
CA GLN A 241 5.35 40.64 -35.00
C GLN A 241 6.50 39.77 -34.49
N PHE A 242 7.74 40.05 -34.91
CA PHE A 242 8.92 39.33 -34.41
C PHE A 242 9.12 39.54 -32.91
N GLN A 243 8.87 40.75 -32.40
CA GLN A 243 8.97 41.02 -30.97
C GLN A 243 7.96 40.19 -30.16
N GLN A 244 6.72 40.06 -30.65
CA GLN A 244 5.71 39.20 -30.03
C GLN A 244 6.07 37.72 -30.08
N ALA A 245 6.66 37.24 -31.18
CA ALA A 245 7.15 35.86 -31.30
C ALA A 245 8.27 35.58 -30.28
N ILE A 246 9.25 36.48 -30.18
CA ILE A 246 10.35 36.39 -29.20
C ILE A 246 9.83 36.31 -27.77
N ASP A 247 8.83 37.12 -27.42
CA ASP A 247 8.31 37.13 -26.05
C ASP A 247 7.52 35.85 -25.72
N LYS A 248 6.77 35.30 -26.68
CA LYS A 248 6.14 33.97 -26.54
C LYS A 248 7.17 32.86 -26.35
N ASP A 249 8.24 32.86 -27.14
CA ASP A 249 9.30 31.86 -27.04
C ASP A 249 10.05 31.93 -25.71
N LYS A 250 10.24 33.14 -25.16
CA LYS A 250 10.81 33.30 -23.80
C LYS A 250 9.91 32.68 -22.74
N GLU A 251 8.59 32.91 -22.80
CA GLU A 251 7.65 32.32 -21.86
C GLU A 251 7.70 30.79 -21.92
N GLU A 252 7.65 30.22 -23.13
CA GLU A 252 7.78 28.78 -23.38
C GLU A 252 9.10 28.21 -22.85
N TYR A 253 10.23 28.89 -23.13
CA TYR A 253 11.55 28.51 -22.61
C TYR A 253 11.57 28.47 -21.08
N THR A 254 10.97 29.48 -20.42
CA THR A 254 10.93 29.49 -18.94
C THR A 254 10.04 28.38 -18.38
N ARG A 255 8.96 27.99 -19.08
CA ARG A 255 8.12 26.86 -18.69
C ARG A 255 8.89 25.54 -18.79
N ILE A 256 9.50 25.28 -19.95
CA ILE A 256 10.29 24.06 -20.20
C ILE A 256 11.44 23.94 -19.18
N LYS A 257 12.12 25.05 -18.86
CA LYS A 257 13.22 25.06 -17.88
C LYS A 257 12.75 24.68 -16.47
N ARG A 258 11.54 25.07 -16.07
CA ARG A 258 10.95 24.65 -14.77
C ARG A 258 10.64 23.16 -14.78
N GLU A 259 10.00 22.68 -15.84
CA GLU A 259 9.70 21.25 -16.02
C GLU A 259 10.96 20.40 -16.01
N GLU A 260 12.03 20.83 -16.69
CA GLU A 260 13.35 20.17 -16.67
C GLU A 260 13.91 20.10 -15.24
N SER A 261 13.83 21.20 -14.50
CA SER A 261 14.28 21.26 -13.10
C SER A 261 13.48 20.29 -12.22
N ASP A 262 12.16 20.23 -12.39
CA ASP A 262 11.28 19.34 -11.62
C ASP A 262 11.57 17.87 -11.92
N VAL A 263 11.73 17.53 -13.20
CA VAL A 263 12.13 16.18 -13.63
C VAL A 263 13.51 15.81 -13.09
N ARG A 264 14.48 16.72 -13.14
CA ARG A 264 15.84 16.50 -12.62
C ARG A 264 15.82 16.27 -11.10
N ASN A 265 15.02 17.04 -10.37
CA ASN A 265 14.84 16.86 -8.93
C ASN A 265 14.21 15.50 -8.60
N ALA A 266 13.17 15.11 -9.35
CA ALA A 266 12.53 13.79 -9.20
C ALA A 266 13.51 12.64 -9.53
N LEU A 267 14.32 12.79 -10.57
CA LEU A 267 15.34 11.80 -10.95
C LEU A 267 16.40 11.65 -9.86
N ASN A 268 16.96 12.75 -9.36
CA ASN A 268 17.94 12.72 -8.27
C ASN A 268 17.36 12.09 -7.00
N TYR A 269 16.11 12.40 -6.67
CA TYR A 269 15.41 11.79 -5.54
C TYR A 269 15.27 10.28 -5.71
N ASN A 270 14.77 9.82 -6.86
CA ASN A 270 14.60 8.39 -7.13
C ASN A 270 15.94 7.62 -7.18
N GLN A 271 16.99 8.22 -7.73
CA GLN A 271 18.33 7.64 -7.73
C GLN A 271 18.87 7.48 -6.30
N LYS A 272 18.67 8.49 -5.45
CA LYS A 272 19.07 8.42 -4.04
C LYS A 272 18.30 7.29 -3.31
N GLN A 273 16.99 7.21 -3.50
CA GLN A 273 16.17 6.13 -2.94
C GLN A 273 16.62 4.74 -3.41
N LEU A 274 16.94 4.59 -4.69
CA LEU A 274 17.42 3.33 -5.26
C LEU A 274 18.79 2.94 -4.69
N LYS A 275 19.69 3.91 -4.49
CA LYS A 275 20.97 3.67 -3.83
C LYS A 275 20.77 3.22 -2.38
N GLU A 276 19.93 3.91 -1.62
CA GLU A 276 19.62 3.56 -0.22
C GLU A 276 19.01 2.14 -0.11
N LEU A 277 18.11 1.76 -1.01
CA LEU A 277 17.56 0.40 -1.08
C LEU A 277 18.63 -0.65 -1.40
N LYS A 278 19.52 -0.38 -2.36
CA LYS A 278 20.65 -1.27 -2.69
C LYS A 278 21.60 -1.43 -1.50
N ASP A 279 21.92 -0.34 -0.82
CA ASP A 279 22.77 -0.37 0.36
C ASP A 279 22.10 -1.17 1.50
N SER A 280 20.78 -1.07 1.64
CA SER A 280 20.01 -1.83 2.63
C SER A 280 19.97 -3.35 2.39
N LYS A 281 20.25 -3.79 1.16
CA LYS A 281 20.43 -5.22 0.84
C LYS A 281 21.71 -5.77 1.48
N THR A 282 22.76 -4.96 1.57
CA THR A 282 24.04 -5.36 2.18
C THR A 282 23.99 -5.32 3.71
N ASP A 283 23.24 -4.37 4.27
CA ASP A 283 23.09 -4.19 5.71
C ASP A 283 21.66 -3.75 6.05
N ARG A 284 20.92 -4.65 6.71
CA ARG A 284 19.51 -4.44 7.06
C ARG A 284 19.29 -3.23 7.96
N LEU A 285 20.29 -2.82 8.76
CA LEU A 285 20.20 -1.66 9.65
C LEU A 285 20.14 -0.33 8.88
N LYS A 286 20.68 -0.29 7.65
CA LYS A 286 20.65 0.91 6.81
C LYS A 286 19.24 1.31 6.36
N ARG A 287 18.24 0.41 6.48
CA ARG A 287 16.83 0.75 6.24
C ARG A 287 16.29 1.81 7.19
N PHE A 288 16.83 1.87 8.41
CA PHE A 288 16.47 2.89 9.40
C PHE A 288 17.26 4.20 9.22
N GLY A 289 18.18 4.24 8.24
CA GLY A 289 18.97 5.40 7.87
C GLY A 289 20.42 5.01 7.51
N PRO A 290 21.06 5.71 6.56
CA PRO A 290 22.39 5.34 6.06
C PRO A 290 23.49 5.35 7.14
N TYR A 291 23.33 6.18 8.18
CA TYR A 291 24.30 6.34 9.28
C TYR A 291 23.99 5.47 10.50
N VAL A 292 22.89 4.72 10.50
CA VAL A 292 22.47 3.91 11.66
C VAL A 292 23.55 2.91 12.11
N PRO A 293 24.22 2.14 11.22
CA PRO A 293 25.28 1.22 11.65
C PRO A 293 26.42 1.93 12.39
N ALA A 294 26.89 3.05 11.86
CA ALA A 294 27.96 3.84 12.47
C ALA A 294 27.52 4.51 13.79
N LEU A 295 26.25 4.90 13.90
CA LEU A 295 25.69 5.42 15.15
C LEU A 295 25.61 4.32 16.22
N LEU A 296 25.20 3.10 15.87
CA LEU A 296 25.17 1.98 16.81
C LEU A 296 26.57 1.62 17.32
N GLU A 297 27.57 1.63 16.44
CA GLU A 297 28.98 1.46 16.83
C GLU A 297 29.43 2.57 17.79
N ALA A 298 29.08 3.82 17.52
CA ALA A 298 29.39 4.95 18.40
C ALA A 298 28.69 4.85 19.77
N ILE A 299 27.47 4.31 19.80
CA ILE A 299 26.73 4.05 21.04
C ILE A 299 27.41 2.94 21.84
N ASP A 300 27.82 1.84 21.19
CA ASP A 300 28.55 0.73 21.81
C ASP A 300 29.88 1.20 22.41
N ASP A 301 30.61 2.04 21.69
CA ASP A 301 31.82 2.69 22.16
C ASP A 301 31.61 3.55 23.40
N ALA A 302 30.59 4.42 23.38
CA ALA A 302 30.28 5.29 24.50
C ALA A 302 29.81 4.49 25.74
N TYR A 303 29.04 3.41 25.53
CA TYR A 303 28.62 2.52 26.61
C TYR A 303 29.82 1.79 27.22
N ARG A 304 30.73 1.24 26.41
CA ARG A 304 31.97 0.61 26.90
C ARG A 304 32.87 1.56 27.69
N ARG A 305 32.83 2.85 27.37
CA ARG A 305 33.56 3.92 28.10
C ARG A 305 32.83 4.39 29.36
N GLY A 306 31.69 3.80 29.73
CA GLY A 306 30.92 4.16 30.92
C GLY A 306 30.21 5.52 30.82
N GLN A 307 29.98 6.03 29.61
CA GLN A 307 29.30 7.32 29.42
C GLN A 307 27.78 7.22 29.59
N PHE A 308 27.24 6.02 29.47
CA PHE A 308 25.83 5.70 29.65
C PHE A 308 25.64 4.88 30.92
N THR A 309 24.57 5.17 31.66
CA THR A 309 24.12 4.37 32.80
C THR A 309 23.58 3.03 32.29
N TYR A 310 22.70 3.10 31.29
CA TYR A 310 22.19 1.96 30.54
C TYR A 310 22.37 2.20 29.05
N LYS A 311 22.71 1.13 28.32
CA LYS A 311 22.86 1.20 26.87
C LYS A 311 21.52 1.60 26.23
N PRO A 312 21.45 2.67 25.42
CA PRO A 312 20.24 3.01 24.68
C PRO A 312 19.77 1.86 23.78
N VAL A 313 18.46 1.67 23.68
CA VAL A 313 17.84 0.59 22.89
C VAL A 313 17.20 1.16 21.65
N GLY A 314 17.67 0.80 20.46
CA GLY A 314 17.07 1.22 19.20
C GLY A 314 17.97 0.95 17.99
N PRO A 315 17.53 1.30 16.76
CA PRO A 315 16.20 1.81 16.46
C PRO A 315 15.10 0.77 16.75
N LEU A 316 13.94 1.16 17.27
CA LEU A 316 12.92 0.20 17.75
C LEU A 316 12.49 -0.80 16.68
N GLY A 317 12.41 -0.39 15.42
CA GLY A 317 12.04 -1.24 14.30
C GLY A 317 13.04 -2.39 14.04
N ALA A 318 14.30 -2.24 14.45
CA ALA A 318 15.30 -3.31 14.37
C ALA A 318 15.15 -4.34 15.51
N CYS A 319 14.40 -3.99 16.56
CA CYS A 319 14.20 -4.82 17.75
C CYS A 319 12.86 -5.58 17.74
N ILE A 320 12.12 -5.53 16.63
CA ILE A 320 10.80 -6.17 16.49
C ILE A 320 10.74 -7.05 15.24
N HIS A 321 9.99 -8.14 15.35
CA HIS A 321 9.76 -9.09 14.25
C HIS A 321 8.27 -9.27 13.99
N LEU A 322 7.92 -9.47 12.72
CA LEU A 322 6.53 -9.69 12.29
C LEU A 322 6.20 -11.17 12.30
N ARG A 323 5.08 -11.54 12.94
CA ARG A 323 4.51 -12.90 12.81
C ARG A 323 3.92 -13.14 11.44
N ASP A 324 3.20 -12.15 10.92
CA ASP A 324 2.59 -12.16 9.58
C ASP A 324 3.21 -11.06 8.71
N PRO A 325 3.99 -11.41 7.66
CA PRO A 325 4.58 -10.45 6.75
C PRO A 325 3.57 -9.58 5.99
N ASP A 326 2.35 -10.08 5.76
CA ASP A 326 1.33 -9.34 5.00
C ASP A 326 0.85 -8.08 5.75
N LEU A 327 1.07 -8.04 7.07
CA LEU A 327 0.68 -6.92 7.93
C LEU A 327 1.79 -5.87 8.07
N ALA A 328 2.91 -6.02 7.36
CA ALA A 328 4.06 -5.12 7.46
C ALA A 328 3.67 -3.65 7.24
N LEU A 329 2.95 -3.36 6.15
CA LEU A 329 2.53 -1.99 5.82
C LEU A 329 1.56 -1.42 6.86
N ALA A 330 0.63 -2.25 7.35
CA ALA A 330 -0.30 -1.86 8.40
C ALA A 330 0.43 -1.44 9.68
N ILE A 331 1.41 -2.25 10.10
CA ILE A 331 2.20 -2.00 11.32
C ILE A 331 3.12 -0.81 11.13
N GLU A 332 3.76 -0.65 9.98
CA GLU A 332 4.58 0.53 9.70
C GLU A 332 3.77 1.82 9.67
N SER A 333 2.57 1.78 9.09
CA SER A 333 1.64 2.91 9.07
C SER A 333 1.15 3.25 10.47
N CYS A 334 1.03 2.26 11.35
CA CYS A 334 0.70 2.47 12.76
C CYS A 334 1.86 3.07 13.57
N LEU A 335 3.08 2.54 13.42
CA LEU A 335 4.25 2.92 14.24
C LEU A 335 4.98 4.18 13.73
N LYS A 336 4.94 4.43 12.42
CA LYS A 336 5.55 5.62 11.77
C LYS A 336 6.98 5.85 12.25
N GLY A 337 7.30 7.08 12.67
CA GLY A 337 8.64 7.48 13.14
C GLY A 337 9.14 6.74 14.38
N LEU A 338 8.27 6.04 15.12
CA LEU A 338 8.69 5.23 16.28
C LEU A 338 9.61 4.09 15.87
N LEU A 339 9.51 3.59 14.63
CA LEU A 339 10.41 2.55 14.11
C LEU A 339 11.88 2.98 14.10
N GLN A 340 12.15 4.28 14.01
CA GLN A 340 13.51 4.82 14.06
C GLN A 340 13.90 5.27 15.47
N ALA A 341 12.96 5.33 16.42
CA ALA A 341 13.20 5.87 17.74
C ALA A 341 14.18 5.03 18.58
N TYR A 342 14.74 5.67 19.60
CA TYR A 342 15.63 5.05 20.57
C TYR A 342 15.09 5.27 21.98
N CYS A 343 15.25 4.29 22.86
CA CYS A 343 14.90 4.40 24.26
C CYS A 343 16.15 4.64 25.12
N CYS A 344 16.04 5.58 26.06
CA CYS A 344 17.04 5.86 27.09
C CYS A 344 16.42 5.67 28.47
N HIS A 345 17.21 5.15 29.42
CA HIS A 345 16.74 4.89 30.77
C HIS A 345 16.44 6.18 31.54
N ASN A 346 17.23 7.23 31.30
CA ASN A 346 17.10 8.53 31.99
C ASN A 346 17.52 9.70 31.09
N HIS A 347 17.28 10.93 31.56
CA HIS A 347 17.63 12.17 30.84
C HIS A 347 19.15 12.45 30.77
N ALA A 348 19.98 11.78 31.58
CA ALA A 348 21.43 11.90 31.45
C ALA A 348 21.92 11.11 30.24
N ASP A 349 21.47 9.86 30.09
CA ASP A 349 21.72 9.00 28.94
C ASP A 349 21.16 9.65 27.66
N GLU A 350 19.96 10.25 27.73
CA GLU A 350 19.40 11.00 26.61
C GLU A 350 20.37 12.09 26.10
N ARG A 351 20.96 12.88 27.00
CA ARG A 351 21.89 13.97 26.63
C ARG A 351 23.13 13.43 25.92
N VAL A 352 23.65 12.28 26.36
CA VAL A 352 24.79 11.61 25.72
C VAL A 352 24.40 11.12 24.33
N LEU A 353 23.26 10.44 24.19
CA LEU A 353 22.78 9.97 22.88
C LEU A 353 22.52 11.13 21.93
N GLN A 354 21.91 12.22 22.41
CA GLN A 354 21.72 13.43 21.62
C GLN A 354 23.05 14.03 21.14
N ALA A 355 24.08 14.04 21.97
CA ALA A 355 25.40 14.53 21.60
C ALA A 355 26.08 13.63 20.53
N LEU A 356 25.88 12.31 20.61
CA LEU A 356 26.33 11.38 19.56
C LEU A 356 25.57 11.60 18.26
N MET A 357 24.24 11.68 18.31
CA MET A 357 23.39 11.89 17.12
C MET A 357 23.75 13.18 16.36
N ARG A 358 24.13 14.26 17.04
CA ARG A 358 24.57 15.52 16.39
C ARG A 358 25.76 15.35 15.44
N LYS A 359 26.55 14.29 15.58
CA LYS A 359 27.68 13.99 14.67
C LYS A 359 27.21 13.40 13.33
N PHE A 360 26.03 12.79 13.30
CA PHE A 360 25.49 12.08 12.15
C PHE A 360 24.31 12.81 11.48
N TYR A 361 23.59 13.62 12.25
CA TYR A 361 22.44 14.38 11.75
C TYR A 361 22.74 15.88 11.75
N LEU A 362 22.62 16.51 10.57
CA LEU A 362 22.84 17.94 10.40
C LEU A 362 21.80 18.77 11.19
N PRO A 363 22.16 19.98 11.63
CA PRO A 363 21.19 20.92 12.22
C PRO A 363 20.02 21.18 11.26
N GLY A 364 18.79 21.00 11.74
CA GLY A 364 17.56 21.15 10.93
C GLY A 364 17.13 19.89 10.16
N ALA A 365 17.95 18.83 10.14
CA ALA A 365 17.51 17.53 9.61
C ALA A 365 16.59 16.82 10.61
N SER A 366 15.65 16.02 10.09
CA SER A 366 14.82 15.16 10.91
C SER A 366 15.69 14.10 11.60
N ARG A 367 15.76 14.15 12.93
CA ARG A 367 16.48 13.19 13.76
C ARG A 367 15.51 12.18 14.38
N PRO A 368 15.96 10.96 14.68
CA PRO A 368 15.13 10.00 15.39
C PRO A 368 14.70 10.51 16.76
N GLN A 369 13.48 10.14 17.17
CA GLN A 369 12.97 10.45 18.50
C GLN A 369 13.75 9.68 19.57
N ILE A 370 14.00 10.31 20.71
CA ILE A 370 14.51 9.63 21.91
C ILE A 370 13.38 9.59 22.93
N ILE A 371 13.01 8.39 23.36
CA ILE A 371 12.00 8.12 24.38
C ILE A 371 12.76 7.90 25.68
N VAL A 372 12.43 8.67 26.71
CA VAL A 372 13.05 8.53 28.02
C VAL A 372 12.06 7.84 28.95
N SER A 373 12.40 6.62 29.36
CA SER A 373 11.58 5.81 30.25
C SER A 373 12.49 4.87 31.04
N GLU A 374 12.21 4.70 32.33
CA GLU A 374 12.94 3.76 33.16
C GLU A 374 12.84 2.34 32.58
N PHE A 375 14.00 1.70 32.41
CA PHE A 375 14.05 0.36 31.83
C PHE A 375 13.52 -0.67 32.82
N ARG A 376 12.59 -1.50 32.35
CA ARG A 376 12.02 -2.61 33.09
C ARG A 376 12.33 -3.92 32.36
N ASN A 377 12.55 -4.97 33.14
CA ASN A 377 12.82 -6.30 32.60
C ASN A 377 11.54 -7.03 32.17
N ASP A 378 10.40 -6.68 32.77
CA ASP A 378 9.12 -7.30 32.48
C ASP A 378 8.23 -6.39 31.62
N MET A 379 7.48 -7.01 30.70
CA MET A 379 6.47 -6.33 29.90
C MET A 379 5.25 -5.99 30.75
N TYR A 380 4.61 -4.85 30.49
CA TYR A 380 3.39 -4.46 31.18
C TYR A 380 2.26 -5.48 30.99
N ASP A 381 1.50 -5.74 32.05
CA ASP A 381 0.26 -6.49 31.94
C ASP A 381 -0.86 -5.59 31.40
N VAL A 382 -1.15 -5.74 30.11
CA VAL A 382 -2.17 -4.96 29.41
C VAL A 382 -3.50 -5.70 29.25
N ARG A 383 -3.68 -6.89 29.83
CA ARG A 383 -4.85 -7.76 29.58
C ARG A 383 -6.21 -7.07 29.79
N HIS A 384 -6.30 -6.17 30.77
CA HIS A 384 -7.56 -5.46 31.08
C HIS A 384 -7.91 -4.32 30.10
N ARG A 385 -6.90 -3.77 29.41
CA ARG A 385 -7.06 -2.62 28.49
C ARG A 385 -6.75 -2.95 27.04
N ALA A 386 -6.23 -4.14 26.74
CA ALA A 386 -6.02 -4.59 25.39
C ALA A 386 -7.36 -4.80 24.67
N ALA A 387 -7.35 -4.54 23.36
CA ALA A 387 -8.42 -4.97 22.48
C ALA A 387 -8.32 -6.48 22.24
N TYR A 388 -9.46 -7.14 22.07
CA TYR A 388 -9.53 -8.56 21.73
C TYR A 388 -10.55 -8.78 20.62
N HIS A 389 -10.14 -9.53 19.60
CA HIS A 389 -11.00 -10.03 18.55
C HIS A 389 -10.60 -11.47 18.23
N PRO A 390 -11.55 -12.41 18.01
CA PRO A 390 -11.23 -13.81 17.75
C PRO A 390 -10.41 -14.02 16.46
N GLU A 391 -10.63 -13.18 15.45
CA GLU A 391 -10.02 -13.35 14.12
C GLU A 391 -8.91 -12.34 13.80
N PHE A 392 -8.87 -11.20 14.50
CA PHE A 392 -8.00 -10.08 14.14
C PHE A 392 -7.01 -9.79 15.27
N PRO A 393 -5.69 -9.90 15.04
CA PRO A 393 -4.71 -9.62 16.08
C PRO A 393 -4.63 -8.11 16.35
N THR A 394 -4.14 -7.76 17.53
CA THR A 394 -3.68 -6.40 17.81
C THR A 394 -2.26 -6.22 17.30
N VAL A 395 -1.79 -4.97 17.16
CA VAL A 395 -0.39 -4.71 16.81
C VAL A 395 0.55 -5.38 17.83
N LEU A 396 0.20 -5.36 19.12
CA LEU A 396 0.99 -6.05 20.15
C LEU A 396 1.07 -7.57 19.92
N THR A 397 -0.04 -8.24 19.61
CA THR A 397 -0.04 -9.70 19.43
C THR A 397 0.48 -10.15 18.07
N ALA A 398 0.53 -9.26 17.08
CA ALA A 398 1.10 -9.51 15.76
C ALA A 398 2.64 -9.39 15.73
N LEU A 399 3.25 -8.80 16.77
CA LEU A 399 4.69 -8.62 16.90
C LEU A 399 5.33 -9.70 17.77
N GLU A 400 6.57 -10.03 17.43
CA GLU A 400 7.54 -10.75 18.27
C GLU A 400 8.54 -9.72 18.79
N ILE A 401 8.56 -9.50 20.10
CA ILE A 401 9.38 -8.49 20.77
C ILE A 401 10.09 -9.15 21.96
N ASP A 402 11.41 -9.32 21.85
CA ASP A 402 12.19 -9.98 22.90
C ASP A 402 12.53 -9.03 24.06
N ASN A 403 12.64 -7.73 23.77
CA ASN A 403 13.04 -6.72 24.75
C ASN A 403 11.82 -6.02 25.36
N ALA A 404 11.59 -6.23 26.65
CA ALA A 404 10.49 -5.61 27.39
C ALA A 404 10.49 -4.08 27.33
N VAL A 405 11.66 -3.43 27.29
CA VAL A 405 11.76 -1.98 27.12
C VAL A 405 11.13 -1.53 25.81
N VAL A 406 11.37 -2.27 24.72
CA VAL A 406 10.80 -1.98 23.39
C VAL A 406 9.29 -2.17 23.41
N ALA A 407 8.80 -3.28 23.94
CA ALA A 407 7.36 -3.54 24.04
C ALA A 407 6.64 -2.46 24.86
N ASN A 408 7.16 -2.15 26.06
CA ASN A 408 6.62 -1.14 26.95
C ASN A 408 6.62 0.26 26.31
N SER A 409 7.69 0.61 25.59
CA SER A 409 7.78 1.91 24.90
C SER A 409 6.76 2.03 23.78
N LEU A 410 6.51 0.96 23.00
CA LEU A 410 5.48 0.96 21.96
C LEU A 410 4.06 1.00 22.55
N ILE A 411 3.84 0.34 23.68
CA ILE A 411 2.59 0.43 24.45
C ILE A 411 2.38 1.86 24.94
N ASP A 412 3.36 2.48 25.58
CA ASP A 412 3.23 3.83 26.14
C ASP A 412 3.04 4.90 25.05
N MET A 413 3.82 4.81 23.97
CA MET A 413 3.81 5.84 22.93
C MET A 413 2.66 5.70 21.93
N ARG A 414 2.28 4.46 21.57
CA ARG A 414 1.26 4.21 20.53
C ARG A 414 0.04 3.44 21.01
N GLY A 415 0.08 2.78 22.18
CA GLY A 415 -1.01 1.95 22.67
C GLY A 415 -1.27 0.77 21.73
N ILE A 416 -0.21 0.06 21.31
CA ILE A 416 -0.27 -1.00 20.31
C ILE A 416 -1.18 -2.19 20.70
N GLU A 417 -1.52 -2.33 21.98
CA GLU A 417 -2.50 -3.29 22.48
C GLU A 417 -3.95 -2.91 22.16
N THR A 418 -4.22 -1.66 21.80
CA THR A 418 -5.56 -1.12 21.50
C THR A 418 -5.83 -0.95 20.01
N VAL A 419 -4.90 -1.39 19.15
CA VAL A 419 -4.96 -1.21 17.70
C VAL A 419 -5.10 -2.57 17.02
N LEU A 420 -6.16 -2.76 16.24
CA LEU A 420 -6.40 -4.00 15.48
C LEU A 420 -5.77 -3.97 14.08
N LEU A 421 -5.46 -5.16 13.55
CA LEU A 421 -4.97 -5.36 12.19
C LEU A 421 -5.97 -6.21 11.40
N ILE A 422 -6.58 -5.63 10.36
CA ILE A 422 -7.67 -6.27 9.59
C ILE A 422 -7.32 -6.22 8.10
N LYS A 423 -6.94 -7.36 7.50
CA LYS A 423 -6.39 -7.38 6.14
C LYS A 423 -7.31 -6.73 5.09
N SER A 424 -8.62 -6.96 5.14
CA SER A 424 -9.58 -6.46 4.15
C SER A 424 -10.16 -5.09 4.54
N ASN A 425 -10.10 -4.13 3.60
CA ASN A 425 -10.65 -2.78 3.79
C ASN A 425 -12.17 -2.79 4.04
N ALA A 426 -12.91 -3.67 3.35
CA ALA A 426 -14.36 -3.80 3.54
C ALA A 426 -14.70 -4.36 4.93
N VAL A 427 -13.95 -5.38 5.37
CA VAL A 427 -14.13 -5.98 6.70
C VAL A 427 -13.75 -5.00 7.80
N ALA A 428 -12.68 -4.23 7.61
CA ALA A 428 -12.25 -3.22 8.56
C ALA A 428 -13.32 -2.14 8.77
N ARG A 429 -13.99 -1.70 7.70
CA ARG A 429 -15.15 -0.79 7.81
C ARG A 429 -16.32 -1.44 8.51
N ALA A 430 -16.64 -2.70 8.20
CA ALA A 430 -17.74 -3.41 8.84
C ALA A 430 -17.52 -3.50 10.36
N VAL A 431 -16.36 -4.01 10.79
CA VAL A 431 -16.01 -4.23 12.20
C VAL A 431 -15.89 -2.93 12.98
N MET A 432 -15.33 -1.87 12.38
CA MET A 432 -15.08 -0.61 13.08
C MET A 432 -16.21 0.41 12.98
N GLN A 433 -16.99 0.42 11.90
CA GLN A 433 -17.96 1.50 11.61
C GLN A 433 -19.41 1.02 11.51
N SER A 434 -19.65 -0.17 10.94
CA SER A 434 -21.01 -0.71 10.78
C SER A 434 -21.47 -1.45 12.04
N GLU A 435 -20.56 -2.19 12.66
CA GLU A 435 -20.75 -2.86 13.93
C GLU A 435 -20.26 -1.99 15.09
N LYS A 436 -20.45 -2.48 16.32
CA LYS A 436 -19.83 -1.87 17.49
C LYS A 436 -18.36 -2.32 17.55
N PRO A 437 -17.38 -1.39 17.53
CA PRO A 437 -15.97 -1.74 17.65
C PRO A 437 -15.71 -2.64 18.84
N PRO A 438 -14.76 -3.60 18.73
CA PRO A 438 -14.38 -4.45 19.85
C PRO A 438 -13.99 -3.62 21.08
N LYS A 439 -14.27 -4.15 22.26
CA LYS A 439 -13.98 -3.44 23.51
C LYS A 439 -12.50 -3.05 23.56
N ASN A 440 -12.24 -1.81 23.98
CA ASN A 440 -10.90 -1.19 24.04
C ASN A 440 -10.18 -1.00 22.70
N CYS A 441 -10.81 -1.29 21.55
CA CYS A 441 -10.25 -1.00 20.25
C CYS A 441 -10.38 0.49 19.93
N ARG A 442 -9.25 1.18 19.75
CA ARG A 442 -9.21 2.62 19.43
C ARG A 442 -9.28 2.88 17.92
N GLU A 443 -8.58 2.06 17.16
CA GLU A 443 -8.41 2.19 15.71
C GLU A 443 -7.98 0.85 15.12
N ALA A 444 -8.14 0.68 13.81
CA ALA A 444 -7.64 -0.48 13.08
C ALA A 444 -6.81 -0.03 11.87
N PHE A 445 -5.84 -0.86 11.47
CA PHE A 445 -5.10 -0.69 10.22
C PHE A 445 -5.36 -1.86 9.28
N THR A 446 -5.47 -1.56 7.98
CA THR A 446 -5.63 -2.57 6.94
C THR A 446 -4.30 -3.00 6.35
N ALA A 447 -4.29 -4.11 5.59
CA ALA A 447 -3.06 -4.57 4.92
C ALA A 447 -2.50 -3.50 3.95
N ASP A 448 -3.36 -2.65 3.39
CA ASP A 448 -2.99 -1.53 2.52
C ASP A 448 -2.45 -0.31 3.30
N GLY A 449 -2.43 -0.38 4.64
CA GLY A 449 -2.01 0.71 5.51
C GLY A 449 -3.11 1.72 5.84
N ASP A 450 -4.34 1.50 5.36
CA ASP A 450 -5.45 2.41 5.62
C ASP A 450 -5.80 2.41 7.12
N GLN A 451 -6.10 3.59 7.65
CA GLN A 451 -6.41 3.80 9.06
C GLN A 451 -7.91 3.98 9.25
N VAL A 452 -8.50 3.11 10.08
CA VAL A 452 -9.94 3.03 10.29
C VAL A 452 -10.28 3.35 11.74
N PHE A 453 -11.12 4.37 11.91
CA PHE A 453 -11.75 4.75 13.18
C PHE A 453 -13.26 4.50 13.11
N VAL A 454 -13.91 4.59 14.27
CA VAL A 454 -15.37 4.37 14.42
C VAL A 454 -16.23 5.20 13.46
N GLY A 455 -15.80 6.42 13.13
CA GLY A 455 -16.53 7.30 12.21
C GLY A 455 -15.67 7.95 11.14
N ARG A 456 -14.43 7.48 10.94
CA ARG A 456 -13.49 8.07 9.97
C ARG A 456 -12.66 6.99 9.30
N TYR A 457 -12.35 7.21 8.03
CA TYR A 457 -11.51 6.32 7.23
C TYR A 457 -10.46 7.18 6.52
N TYR A 458 -9.19 6.87 6.70
CA TYR A 458 -8.08 7.55 6.05
C TYR A 458 -7.30 6.56 5.20
N SER A 459 -7.19 6.85 3.91
CA SER A 459 -6.35 6.05 3.02
C SER A 459 -4.87 6.32 3.27
N SER A 460 -4.06 5.28 3.18
CA SER A 460 -2.62 5.36 3.33
C SER A 460 -1.99 6.18 2.19
N GLU A 461 -1.06 7.07 2.55
CA GLU A 461 -0.15 7.69 1.57
C GLU A 461 0.99 6.73 1.17
N TYR A 462 1.22 5.68 1.96
CA TYR A 462 2.23 4.66 1.72
C TYR A 462 1.61 3.46 1.02
N THR A 463 2.16 3.11 -0.14
CA THR A 463 1.72 1.95 -0.92
C THR A 463 2.48 0.67 -0.59
N ARG A 464 3.52 0.75 0.26
CA ARG A 464 4.40 -0.37 0.57
C ARG A 464 5.18 -0.18 1.89
N PRO A 465 5.53 -1.28 2.58
CA PRO A 465 6.42 -1.22 3.74
C PRO A 465 7.85 -0.80 3.31
N LYS A 466 8.57 -0.13 4.21
CA LYS A 466 9.93 0.39 4.03
C LYS A 466 10.94 -0.22 5.00
N PHE A 467 10.51 -0.57 6.21
CA PHE A 467 11.39 -0.95 7.32
C PHE A 467 11.31 -2.44 7.65
N LEU A 468 10.11 -2.98 7.77
CA LEU A 468 9.79 -4.32 8.29
C LEU A 468 9.60 -5.38 7.20
N SER A 469 9.60 -4.99 5.92
CA SER A 469 9.53 -5.90 4.78
C SER A 469 10.62 -6.97 4.80
N LYS A 470 10.31 -8.21 4.40
CA LYS A 470 11.31 -9.27 4.25
C LYS A 470 11.96 -9.30 2.86
N ASP A 471 11.30 -8.75 1.84
CA ASP A 471 11.70 -8.90 0.44
C ASP A 471 12.21 -7.58 -0.16
N VAL A 472 13.52 -7.33 0.00
CA VAL A 472 14.20 -6.16 -0.59
C VAL A 472 14.28 -6.28 -2.12
N ASP A 473 14.27 -7.49 -2.66
CA ASP A 473 14.45 -7.70 -4.09
C ASP A 473 13.20 -7.31 -4.88
N SER A 474 12.00 -7.57 -4.35
CA SER A 474 10.77 -7.02 -4.95
C SER A 474 10.69 -5.50 -4.83
N GLU A 475 11.17 -4.90 -3.74
CA GLU A 475 11.25 -3.45 -3.59
C GLU A 475 12.20 -2.81 -4.61
N ILE A 476 13.40 -3.35 -4.79
CA ILE A 476 14.37 -2.87 -5.79
C ILE A 476 13.79 -2.98 -7.19
N ARG A 477 13.13 -4.10 -7.53
CA ARG A 477 12.48 -4.29 -8.83
C ARG A 477 11.40 -3.25 -9.06
N SER A 478 10.53 -3.01 -8.09
CA SER A 478 9.44 -2.03 -8.22
C SER A 478 9.93 -0.59 -8.43
N VAL A 479 10.95 -0.14 -7.68
CA VAL A 479 11.54 1.21 -7.88
C VAL A 479 12.24 1.30 -9.21
N SER A 480 12.92 0.23 -9.63
CA SER A 480 13.58 0.16 -10.93
C SER A 480 12.57 0.21 -12.07
N SER A 481 11.41 -0.46 -11.94
CA SER A 481 10.30 -0.39 -12.90
C SER A 481 9.68 1.01 -12.99
N VAL A 482 9.49 1.70 -11.86
CA VAL A 482 8.98 3.08 -11.85
C VAL A 482 10.00 4.03 -12.50
N ALA A 483 11.29 3.89 -12.17
CA ALA A 483 12.35 4.68 -12.81
C ALA A 483 12.41 4.44 -14.33
N LEU A 484 12.23 3.18 -14.77
CA LEU A 484 12.15 2.84 -16.20
C LEU A 484 10.93 3.47 -16.86
N LEU A 485 9.75 3.47 -16.22
CA LEU A 485 8.54 4.14 -16.70
C LEU A 485 8.72 5.65 -16.84
N TYR A 486 9.34 6.31 -15.85
CA TYR A 486 9.66 7.74 -15.93
C TYR A 486 10.71 8.05 -17.00
N CYS A 487 11.74 7.21 -17.16
CA CYS A 487 12.70 7.33 -18.26
C CYS A 487 12.02 7.16 -19.62
N PHE A 488 11.10 6.20 -19.76
CA PHE A 488 10.32 6.00 -20.98
C PHE A 488 9.44 7.22 -21.28
N HIS A 489 8.78 7.76 -20.27
CA HIS A 489 7.93 8.93 -20.41
C HIS A 489 8.73 10.19 -20.74
N CYS A 490 9.92 10.38 -20.14
CA CYS A 490 10.86 11.45 -20.49
C CYS A 490 11.43 11.28 -21.89
N PHE A 491 11.75 10.04 -22.30
CA PHE A 491 12.26 9.77 -23.65
C PHE A 491 11.19 10.09 -24.71
N LEU A 492 9.94 9.70 -24.46
CA LEU A 492 8.78 10.10 -25.26
C LEU A 492 8.60 11.63 -25.28
N TRP A 493 8.79 12.31 -24.14
CA TRP A 493 8.68 13.77 -24.06
C TRP A 493 9.81 14.51 -24.79
N VAL A 494 11.04 14.02 -24.70
CA VAL A 494 12.21 14.57 -25.43
C VAL A 494 12.04 14.35 -26.94
N GLN A 495 11.50 13.21 -27.36
CA GLN A 495 11.10 13.00 -28.76
C GLN A 495 9.99 13.96 -29.17
N PHE A 496 8.99 14.21 -28.32
CA PHE A 496 7.90 15.14 -28.59
C PHE A 496 8.38 16.59 -28.69
N LEU A 497 9.29 17.03 -27.82
CA LEU A 497 9.91 18.35 -27.85
C LEU A 497 10.88 18.53 -29.04
N SER A 498 11.66 17.51 -29.41
CA SER A 498 12.45 17.56 -30.65
C SER A 498 11.55 17.71 -31.86
N TYR A 499 10.40 17.03 -31.88
CA TYR A 499 9.42 17.16 -32.95
C TYR A 499 8.82 18.58 -33.01
N TYR A 500 8.57 19.21 -31.86
CA TYR A 500 8.03 20.58 -31.77
C TYR A 500 9.07 21.67 -32.10
N SER A 501 10.33 21.55 -31.66
CA SER A 501 11.39 22.50 -32.03
C SER A 501 11.73 22.42 -33.53
N ILE A 502 11.61 21.26 -34.15
CA ILE A 502 11.75 21.11 -35.61
C ILE A 502 10.53 21.72 -36.32
N SER A 503 9.32 21.58 -35.74
CA SER A 503 8.10 22.15 -36.33
C SER A 503 8.00 23.68 -36.20
N SER A 504 8.52 24.30 -35.12
CA SER A 504 8.49 25.77 -34.99
C SER A 504 9.48 26.45 -35.94
N TYR A 505 10.63 25.82 -36.21
CA TYR A 505 11.57 26.26 -37.24
C TYR A 505 10.99 26.20 -38.67
N PHE A 506 9.98 25.36 -38.92
CA PHE A 506 9.30 25.25 -40.22
C PHE A 506 8.03 26.11 -40.35
N SER A 507 7.55 26.75 -39.28
CA SER A 507 6.38 27.65 -39.32
C SER A 507 6.73 29.13 -39.42
N GLU A 508 7.99 29.53 -39.32
CA GLU A 508 8.45 30.91 -39.62
C GLU A 508 8.95 31.08 -41.08
N GLU A 509 8.97 30.02 -41.89
CA GLU A 509 9.37 30.06 -43.33
C GLU A 509 8.21 29.81 -44.32
N LEU A 510 6.95 29.92 -43.89
CA LEU A 510 5.76 29.94 -44.73
C LEU A 510 5.00 31.25 -44.52
#